data_AF-A0A820YMM7-F1
#
_entry.id   AF-A0A820YMM7-F1
#
_cell.length_a   1.000
_cell.length_b   1.000
_cell.length_c   1.000
_cell.angle_alpha   90.00
_cell.angle_beta   90.00
_cell.angle_gamma   90.00
#
_symmetry.space_group_name_H-M   'P 1'
#
loop_
_entity.id
_entity.type
_entity.pdbx_description
1 polymer ?
#
loop_
_entity_poly.entity_id
_entity_poly.type
_entity_poly.pdbx_seq_one_letter_code
_entity_poly.pdbx_strand_id
1 'polypeptide(L)'
;MMFNNVQDLVSYLRRSHNQSKLSKRLQMFTKTCWNLAYSMIYSFISVYPELSGVVKDPEQKQKLAAIDYDVLLEFSNYFKYFVEVTKVLSADKHPTIHLVLPLKQWLINLSKPNAHDSAAIASLKKYMHHEIASYWELEDVHFMVIILHPNFKYLHVCPAVKGKCYNLLNDEIERRRAKSRSSYASSSLSYPTTTSRQTTEENDADIIESSKDILVIPATNTCVERLFSASGAAATESRTRLSAHKLDKLMFLKKNHLVLKFITNSTSPETNTTASGSYDELTINERSNYLSDHQKNNTIEEQTDEANNDDVYFF
;
A
#
# COMPACT_ATOMS: atom_id res chain seq x y z
N MET A 1 -20.85 -2.73 20.58
CA MET A 1 -21.96 -1.78 20.85
C MET A 1 -21.56 -0.36 20.44
N MET A 2 -20.44 0.19 20.93
CA MET A 2 -19.99 1.56 20.61
C MET A 2 -19.82 1.84 19.11
N PHE A 3 -19.16 0.97 18.34
CA PHE A 3 -18.99 1.14 16.89
C PHE A 3 -20.32 1.24 16.14
N ASN A 4 -21.32 0.43 16.51
CA ASN A 4 -22.64 0.46 15.90
C ASN A 4 -23.37 1.76 16.22
N ASN A 5 -23.22 2.30 17.44
CA ASN A 5 -23.79 3.60 17.79
C ASN A 5 -23.19 4.72 16.94
N VAL A 6 -21.87 4.71 16.71
CA VAL A 6 -21.21 5.67 15.80
C VAL A 6 -21.76 5.53 14.38
N GLN A 7 -21.85 4.30 13.86
CA GLN A 7 -22.36 4.03 12.52
C GLN A 7 -23.83 4.50 12.34
N ASP A 8 -24.67 4.25 13.34
CA ASP A 8 -26.07 4.67 13.37
C ASP A 8 -26.18 6.19 13.37
N LEU A 9 -25.40 6.88 14.22
CA LEU A 9 -25.39 8.34 14.31
C LEU A 9 -24.94 9.00 13.02
N VAL A 10 -23.87 8.50 12.40
CA VAL A 10 -23.40 8.98 11.08
C VAL A 10 -24.50 8.81 10.04
N SER A 11 -25.18 7.66 10.04
CA SER A 11 -26.30 7.39 9.13
C SER A 11 -27.48 8.34 9.37
N TYR A 12 -27.82 8.60 10.64
CA TYR A 12 -28.87 9.53 11.03
C TYR A 12 -28.56 10.97 10.58
N LEU A 13 -27.34 11.46 10.84
CA LEU A 13 -26.93 12.83 10.49
C LEU A 13 -26.98 13.08 8.99
N ARG A 14 -26.64 12.06 8.20
CA ARG A 14 -26.73 12.12 6.74
C ARG A 14 -28.18 12.12 6.25
N ARG A 15 -29.04 11.25 6.78
CA ARG A 15 -30.46 11.17 6.40
C ARG A 15 -31.27 12.40 6.82
N SER A 16 -30.93 12.97 7.97
CA SER A 16 -31.58 14.17 8.51
C SER A 16 -31.04 15.47 7.90
N HIS A 17 -30.15 15.39 6.90
CA HIS A 17 -29.49 16.54 6.26
C HIS A 17 -28.80 17.50 7.25
N ASN A 18 -28.40 17.00 8.43
CA ASN A 18 -27.74 17.78 9.47
C ASN A 18 -26.22 17.82 9.30
N GLN A 19 -25.66 17.09 8.32
CA GLN A 19 -24.24 17.09 8.00
C GLN A 19 -23.68 18.49 7.69
N SER A 20 -24.50 19.38 7.08
CA SER A 20 -24.10 20.75 6.74
C SER A 20 -23.87 21.65 7.95
N LYS A 21 -24.29 21.22 9.15
CA LYS A 21 -24.14 21.96 10.41
C LYS A 21 -22.85 21.61 11.15
N LEU A 22 -22.07 20.65 10.63
CA LEU A 22 -20.82 20.19 11.21
C LEU A 22 -19.65 20.78 10.44
N SER A 23 -18.55 21.04 11.15
CA SER A 23 -17.31 21.58 10.56
C SER A 23 -16.68 20.63 9.53
N LYS A 24 -16.79 19.31 9.73
CA LYS A 24 -16.21 18.29 8.86
C LYS A 24 -17.25 17.29 8.36
N ARG A 25 -17.06 16.82 7.12
CA ARG A 25 -17.90 15.79 6.52
C ARG A 25 -17.65 14.44 7.18
N LEU A 26 -18.72 13.81 7.71
CA LEU A 26 -18.64 12.46 8.24
C LEU A 26 -18.49 11.44 7.12
N GLN A 27 -17.55 10.52 7.31
CA GLN A 27 -17.32 9.41 6.39
C GLN A 27 -18.23 8.24 6.74
N MET A 28 -18.79 7.59 5.71
CA MET A 28 -19.62 6.41 5.92
C MET A 28 -18.78 5.14 5.89
N PHE A 29 -19.08 4.22 6.81
CA PHE A 29 -18.54 2.88 6.77
C PHE A 29 -19.35 1.97 5.83
N THR A 30 -18.66 1.18 5.01
CA THR A 30 -19.23 0.05 4.30
C THR A 30 -18.47 -1.22 4.66
N LYS A 31 -19.18 -2.35 4.73
CA LYS A 31 -18.58 -3.64 5.09
C LYS A 31 -17.53 -4.14 4.08
N THR A 32 -17.54 -3.61 2.86
CA THR A 32 -16.67 -4.03 1.76
C THR A 32 -15.30 -3.36 1.78
N CYS A 33 -15.08 -2.33 2.60
CA CYS A 33 -13.80 -1.64 2.69
C CYS A 33 -13.51 -1.27 4.14
N TRP A 34 -12.66 -2.06 4.80
CA TRP A 34 -12.37 -1.92 6.22
C TRP A 34 -11.70 -0.56 6.56
N ASN A 35 -10.91 0.02 5.64
CA ASN A 35 -10.28 1.34 5.83
C ASN A 35 -11.32 2.43 6.14
N LEU A 36 -12.55 2.30 5.62
CA LEU A 36 -13.63 3.24 5.91
C LEU A 36 -14.10 3.19 7.36
N ALA A 37 -13.86 2.10 8.09
CA ALA A 37 -14.18 2.02 9.52
C ALA A 37 -13.34 3.03 10.31
N TYR A 38 -12.03 3.08 10.04
CA TYR A 38 -11.15 4.08 10.61
C TYR A 38 -11.55 5.50 10.17
N SER A 39 -11.77 5.73 8.88
CA SER A 39 -12.16 7.06 8.38
C SER A 39 -13.46 7.57 8.99
N MET A 40 -14.45 6.69 9.21
CA MET A 40 -15.70 7.03 9.90
C MET A 40 -15.42 7.45 11.34
N ILE A 41 -14.67 6.64 12.10
CA ILE A 41 -14.32 6.95 13.50
C ILE A 41 -13.54 8.25 13.59
N TYR A 42 -12.52 8.42 12.75
CA TYR A 42 -11.65 9.59 12.76
C TYR A 42 -12.44 10.88 12.46
N SER A 43 -13.24 10.89 11.38
CA SER A 43 -14.10 12.05 11.07
C SER A 43 -15.16 12.31 12.14
N PHE A 44 -15.69 11.27 12.79
CA PHE A 44 -16.63 11.39 13.91
C PHE A 44 -16.00 12.02 15.15
N ILE A 45 -14.78 11.59 15.51
CA ILE A 45 -14.01 12.19 16.62
C ILE A 45 -13.78 13.68 16.37
N SER A 46 -13.40 14.07 15.14
CA SER A 46 -13.13 15.47 14.79
C SER A 46 -14.31 16.41 15.07
N VAL A 47 -15.55 15.92 14.93
CA VAL A 47 -16.77 16.73 15.12
C VAL A 47 -17.51 16.41 16.41
N TYR A 48 -16.97 15.49 17.24
CA TYR A 48 -17.65 15.01 18.45
C TYR A 48 -18.18 16.12 19.38
N PRO A 49 -17.42 17.22 19.63
CA PRO A 49 -17.91 18.32 20.48
C PRO A 49 -19.18 19.01 19.94
N GLU A 50 -19.34 19.06 18.61
CA GLU A 50 -20.46 19.72 17.93
C GLU A 50 -21.74 18.87 17.95
N LEU A 51 -21.60 17.54 18.09
CA LEU A 51 -22.71 16.60 17.94
C LEU A 51 -23.84 16.84 18.95
N SER A 52 -23.51 17.28 20.18
CA SER A 52 -24.49 17.55 21.23
C SER A 52 -25.50 18.65 20.83
N GLY A 53 -25.08 19.64 20.05
CA GLY A 53 -25.93 20.73 19.55
C GLY A 53 -26.71 20.37 18.28
N VAL A 54 -26.22 19.41 17.50
CA VAL A 54 -26.81 19.03 16.21
C VAL A 54 -27.82 17.88 16.37
N VAL A 55 -27.53 16.90 17.22
CA VAL A 55 -28.38 15.74 17.45
C VAL A 55 -29.54 16.13 18.37
N LYS A 56 -30.75 16.25 17.80
CA LYS A 56 -31.96 16.67 18.54
C LYS A 56 -32.81 15.50 19.01
N ASP A 57 -32.81 14.41 18.25
CA ASP A 57 -33.63 13.24 18.53
C ASP A 57 -33.24 12.55 19.86
N PRO A 58 -34.19 12.27 20.78
CA PRO A 58 -33.88 11.69 22.08
C PRO A 58 -33.19 10.31 22.02
N GLU A 59 -33.58 9.45 21.09
CA GLU A 59 -32.98 8.12 20.92
C GLU A 59 -31.52 8.27 20.47
N GLN A 60 -31.27 9.15 19.50
CA GLN A 60 -29.92 9.43 19.02
C GLN A 60 -29.05 10.09 20.09
N LYS A 61 -29.61 10.99 20.90
CA LYS A 61 -28.89 11.57 22.05
C LYS A 61 -28.46 10.51 23.05
N GLN A 62 -29.31 9.52 23.34
CA GLN A 62 -28.96 8.41 24.21
C GLN A 62 -27.81 7.58 23.61
N LYS A 63 -27.86 7.30 22.29
CA LYS A 63 -26.76 6.61 21.60
C LYS A 63 -25.44 7.38 21.67
N LEU A 64 -25.49 8.71 21.52
CA LEU A 64 -24.33 9.60 21.64
C LEU A 64 -23.74 9.58 23.06
N ALA A 65 -24.60 9.68 24.08
CA ALA A 65 -24.18 9.64 25.48
C ALA A 65 -23.59 8.28 25.90
N ALA A 66 -23.97 7.19 25.22
CA ALA A 66 -23.43 5.86 25.44
C ALA A 66 -22.04 5.63 24.78
N ILE A 67 -21.51 6.61 24.04
CA ILE A 67 -20.18 6.53 23.43
C ILE A 67 -19.15 7.04 24.44
N ASP A 68 -18.21 6.16 24.79
CA ASP A 68 -17.01 6.52 25.53
C ASP A 68 -16.00 7.16 24.55
N TYR A 69 -15.82 8.48 24.68
CA TYR A 69 -14.95 9.25 23.79
C TYR A 69 -13.47 8.84 23.92
N ASP A 70 -12.98 8.66 25.14
CA ASP A 70 -11.58 8.35 25.40
C ASP A 70 -11.21 6.99 24.83
N VAL A 71 -12.07 5.99 25.05
CA VAL A 71 -11.91 4.68 24.45
C VAL A 71 -11.95 4.77 22.92
N LEU A 72 -12.91 5.50 22.34
CA LEU A 72 -13.01 5.69 20.88
C LEU A 72 -11.76 6.37 20.28
N LEU A 73 -11.18 7.32 21.01
CA LEU A 73 -9.94 8.00 20.64
C LEU A 73 -8.74 7.03 20.68
N GLU A 74 -8.61 6.22 21.73
CA GLU A 74 -7.57 5.18 21.79
C GLU A 74 -7.72 4.17 20.63
N PHE A 75 -8.96 3.76 20.30
CA PHE A 75 -9.24 2.91 19.15
C PHE A 75 -8.76 3.55 17.84
N SER A 76 -9.06 4.84 17.63
CA SER A 76 -8.61 5.57 16.44
C SER A 76 -7.09 5.62 16.37
N ASN A 77 -6.42 6.00 17.46
CA ASN A 77 -4.97 6.10 17.52
C ASN A 77 -4.28 4.77 17.23
N TYR A 78 -4.85 3.66 17.70
CA TYR A 78 -4.34 2.32 17.41
C TYR A 78 -4.54 1.90 15.94
N PHE A 79 -5.74 2.09 15.40
CA PHE A 79 -6.04 1.67 14.01
C PHE A 79 -5.39 2.54 12.93
N LYS A 80 -4.97 3.78 13.25
CA LYS A 80 -4.18 4.64 12.36
C LYS A 80 -3.03 3.87 11.72
N TYR A 81 -2.30 3.10 12.52
CA TYR A 81 -1.13 2.35 12.06
C TYR A 81 -1.45 1.24 11.05
N PHE A 82 -2.62 0.61 11.15
CA PHE A 82 -3.05 -0.41 10.18
C PHE A 82 -3.36 0.21 8.83
N VAL A 83 -3.96 1.41 8.84
CA VAL A 83 -4.25 2.18 7.62
C VAL A 83 -2.95 2.62 6.96
N GLU A 84 -1.98 3.10 7.75
CA GLU A 84 -0.65 3.47 7.22
C GLU A 84 0.10 2.27 6.63
N VAL A 85 0.14 1.13 7.33
CA VAL A 85 0.76 -0.10 6.79
C VAL A 85 0.10 -0.50 5.48
N THR A 86 -1.22 -0.44 5.41
CA THR A 86 -1.96 -0.76 4.19
C THR A 86 -1.64 0.21 3.06
N LYS A 87 -1.57 1.51 3.35
CA LYS A 87 -1.17 2.53 2.39
C LYS A 87 0.22 2.26 1.82
N VAL A 88 1.18 1.90 2.68
CA VAL A 88 2.55 1.55 2.29
C VAL A 88 2.58 0.30 1.41
N LEU A 89 1.91 -0.78 1.82
CA LEU A 89 1.87 -2.03 1.05
C LEU A 89 1.06 -1.92 -0.26
N SER A 90 0.14 -0.96 -0.33
CA SER A 90 -0.63 -0.61 -1.53
C SER A 90 0.05 0.42 -2.43
N ALA A 91 1.30 0.78 -2.18
CA ALA A 91 2.08 1.59 -3.12
C ALA A 91 2.35 0.80 -4.42
N ASP A 92 2.33 1.49 -5.56
CA ASP A 92 2.47 0.88 -6.89
C ASP A 92 3.58 1.51 -7.75
N LYS A 93 4.36 2.44 -7.17
CA LYS A 93 5.49 3.13 -7.81
C LYS A 93 6.85 2.54 -7.44
N HIS A 94 6.91 1.76 -6.37
CA HIS A 94 8.13 1.18 -5.81
C HIS A 94 7.84 -0.25 -5.32
N PRO A 95 8.85 -1.14 -5.24
CA PRO A 95 8.71 -2.46 -4.64
C PRO A 95 8.08 -2.40 -3.24
N THR A 96 7.14 -3.30 -2.92
CA THR A 96 6.49 -3.33 -1.60
C THR A 96 6.56 -4.68 -0.90
N ILE A 97 6.77 -5.79 -1.62
CA ILE A 97 6.76 -7.14 -1.02
C ILE A 97 7.82 -7.32 0.07
N HIS A 98 8.96 -6.64 -0.03
CA HIS A 98 10.02 -6.66 0.98
C HIS A 98 9.64 -6.01 2.31
N LEU A 99 8.55 -5.24 2.34
CA LEU A 99 8.01 -4.59 3.53
C LEU A 99 6.99 -5.47 4.27
N VAL A 100 6.50 -6.55 3.66
CA VAL A 100 5.44 -7.40 4.25
C VAL A 100 5.89 -8.04 5.56
N LEU A 101 7.02 -8.74 5.57
CA LEU A 101 7.56 -9.39 6.77
C LEU A 101 7.85 -8.40 7.92
N PRO A 102 8.57 -7.27 7.73
CA PRO A 102 8.90 -6.37 8.82
C PRO A 102 7.67 -5.63 9.33
N LEU A 103 6.74 -5.22 8.45
CA LEU A 103 5.51 -4.56 8.87
C LEU A 103 4.56 -5.52 9.59
N LYS A 104 4.45 -6.78 9.16
CA LYS A 104 3.72 -7.81 9.92
C LYS A 104 4.31 -7.95 11.33
N GLN A 105 5.62 -8.13 11.44
CA GLN A 105 6.27 -8.30 12.74
C GLN A 105 6.13 -7.04 13.62
N TRP A 106 6.21 -5.87 13.02
CA TRP A 106 6.00 -4.60 13.70
C TRP A 106 4.58 -4.47 14.25
N LEU A 107 3.55 -4.80 13.46
CA LEU A 107 2.16 -4.82 13.92
C LEU A 107 1.90 -5.84 15.03
N ILE A 108 2.54 -7.02 14.97
CA ILE A 108 2.51 -8.01 16.06
C ILE A 108 3.06 -7.42 17.36
N ASN A 109 4.17 -6.66 17.27
CA ASN A 109 4.78 -6.01 18.42
C ASN A 109 3.93 -4.84 18.94
N LEU A 110 3.36 -4.03 18.05
CA LEU A 110 2.42 -2.95 18.36
C LEU A 110 1.17 -3.48 19.09
N SER A 111 0.73 -4.69 18.73
CA SER A 111 -0.45 -5.35 19.29
C SER A 111 -0.19 -6.06 20.62
N LYS A 112 0.98 -5.85 21.25
CA LYS A 112 1.23 -6.34 22.62
C LYS A 112 0.59 -5.36 23.62
N PRO A 113 -0.30 -5.82 24.53
CA PRO A 113 -0.86 -4.94 25.55
C PRO A 113 0.23 -4.33 26.43
N ASN A 114 0.07 -3.07 26.77
CA ASN A 114 0.94 -2.34 27.69
C ASN A 114 0.16 -1.92 28.96
N ALA A 115 0.87 -1.38 29.95
CA ALA A 115 0.28 -0.98 31.24
C ALA A 115 -0.58 0.29 31.17
N HIS A 116 -0.47 1.08 30.10
CA HIS A 116 -1.23 2.31 29.88
C HIS A 116 -2.50 2.11 29.04
N ASP A 117 -2.70 0.92 28.49
CA ASP A 117 -3.88 0.61 27.69
C ASP A 117 -5.13 0.50 28.58
N SER A 118 -6.24 1.10 28.14
CA SER A 118 -7.54 0.81 28.74
C SER A 118 -7.88 -0.69 28.62
N ALA A 119 -8.77 -1.18 29.48
CA ALA A 119 -9.17 -2.60 29.47
C ALA A 119 -9.73 -3.03 28.09
N ALA A 120 -10.44 -2.12 27.41
CA ALA A 120 -10.97 -2.33 26.07
C ALA A 120 -9.83 -2.48 25.03
N ILE A 121 -8.83 -1.60 25.07
CA ILE A 121 -7.71 -1.62 24.12
C ILE A 121 -6.76 -2.78 24.39
N ALA A 122 -6.50 -3.12 25.65
CA ALA A 122 -5.70 -4.30 25.99
C ALA A 122 -6.36 -5.59 25.46
N SER A 123 -7.69 -5.69 25.54
CA SER A 123 -8.45 -6.82 24.99
C SER A 123 -8.40 -6.84 23.47
N LEU A 124 -8.58 -5.69 22.81
CA LEU A 124 -8.45 -5.56 21.36
C LEU A 124 -7.05 -5.95 20.88
N LYS A 125 -5.99 -5.42 21.50
CA LYS A 125 -4.61 -5.71 21.14
C LYS A 125 -4.30 -7.20 21.24
N LYS A 126 -4.75 -7.87 22.31
CA LYS A 126 -4.65 -9.34 22.42
C LYS A 126 -5.31 -10.06 21.25
N TYR A 127 -6.53 -9.66 20.90
CA TYR A 127 -7.26 -10.23 19.77
C TYR A 127 -6.49 -9.99 18.45
N MET A 128 -6.11 -8.76 18.17
CA MET A 128 -5.38 -8.38 16.96
C MET A 128 -4.02 -9.07 16.85
N HIS A 129 -3.27 -9.18 17.95
CA HIS A 129 -1.99 -9.90 17.97
C HIS A 129 -2.17 -11.35 17.51
N HIS A 130 -3.21 -12.03 18.00
CA HIS A 130 -3.54 -13.38 17.59
C HIS A 130 -3.95 -13.44 16.11
N GLU A 131 -4.86 -12.58 15.67
CA GLU A 131 -5.33 -12.54 14.29
C GLU A 131 -4.20 -12.25 13.30
N ILE A 132 -3.32 -11.28 13.57
CA ILE A 132 -2.19 -10.98 12.70
C ILE A 132 -1.22 -12.16 12.64
N ALA A 133 -0.97 -12.83 13.76
CA ALA A 133 -0.07 -13.98 13.79
C ALA A 133 -0.63 -15.16 13.00
N SER A 134 -1.95 -15.40 13.13
CA SER A 134 -2.66 -16.55 12.56
C SER A 134 -3.08 -16.34 11.11
N TYR A 135 -3.77 -15.25 10.80
CA TYR A 135 -4.40 -15.00 9.50
C TYR A 135 -3.43 -14.48 8.43
N TRP A 136 -2.47 -13.62 8.82
CA TRP A 136 -1.53 -13.03 7.86
C TRP A 136 -0.38 -13.98 7.56
N GLU A 137 -0.65 -15.09 6.90
CA GLU A 137 0.36 -16.09 6.57
C GLU A 137 1.44 -15.53 5.62
N LEU A 138 2.69 -16.00 5.80
CA LEU A 138 3.82 -15.59 4.98
C LEU A 138 4.33 -16.77 4.17
N GLU A 139 4.43 -16.57 2.87
CA GLU A 139 5.10 -17.48 1.94
C GLU A 139 6.62 -17.26 1.88
N ASP A 140 7.35 -18.24 1.34
CA ASP A 140 8.81 -18.22 1.22
C ASP A 140 9.36 -16.99 0.50
N VAL A 141 8.62 -16.46 -0.49
CA VAL A 141 8.99 -15.23 -1.21
C VAL A 141 9.17 -14.03 -0.28
N HIS A 142 8.34 -13.91 0.76
CA HIS A 142 8.42 -12.82 1.73
C HIS A 142 9.69 -12.91 2.59
N PHE A 143 10.18 -14.13 2.85
CA PHE A 143 11.41 -14.35 3.59
C PHE A 143 12.64 -14.15 2.71
N MET A 144 12.60 -14.52 1.44
CA MET A 144 13.73 -14.33 0.53
C MET A 144 13.99 -12.85 0.22
N VAL A 145 12.92 -12.11 -0.08
CA VAL A 145 13.06 -10.77 -0.65
C VAL A 145 13.65 -9.74 0.33
N ILE A 146 13.52 -9.97 1.64
CA ILE A 146 13.95 -9.01 2.65
C ILE A 146 15.47 -8.82 2.67
N ILE A 147 16.23 -9.89 2.45
CA ILE A 147 17.69 -9.85 2.45
C ILE A 147 18.26 -9.24 1.16
N LEU A 148 17.43 -9.14 0.11
CA LEU A 148 17.78 -8.47 -1.14
C LEU A 148 17.72 -6.95 -1.00
N HIS A 149 17.03 -6.44 0.03
CA HIS A 149 16.96 -5.02 0.29
C HIS A 149 18.09 -4.58 1.23
N PRO A 150 18.95 -3.61 0.83
CA PRO A 150 20.13 -3.22 1.60
C PRO A 150 19.83 -2.84 3.05
N ASN A 151 18.73 -2.11 3.28
CA ASN A 151 18.37 -1.62 4.62
C ASN A 151 17.92 -2.73 5.58
N PHE A 152 17.57 -3.92 5.08
CA PHE A 152 17.02 -5.00 5.90
C PHE A 152 17.96 -6.20 6.06
N LYS A 153 19.21 -6.12 5.56
CA LYS A 153 20.23 -7.17 5.67
C LYS A 153 20.47 -7.67 7.10
N TYR A 154 20.31 -6.78 8.08
CA TYR A 154 20.52 -7.08 9.50
C TYR A 154 19.26 -7.57 10.22
N LEU A 155 18.09 -7.39 9.62
CA LEU A 155 16.82 -7.96 10.08
C LEU A 155 16.48 -7.70 11.56
N HIS A 156 16.73 -6.47 12.04
CA HIS A 156 16.59 -6.11 13.46
C HIS A 156 15.22 -6.42 14.08
N VAL A 157 14.16 -6.37 13.27
CA VAL A 157 12.78 -6.57 13.71
C VAL A 157 12.46 -8.05 13.96
N CYS A 158 13.10 -8.96 13.23
CA CYS A 158 12.87 -10.41 13.31
C CYS A 158 14.19 -11.20 13.14
N PRO A 159 15.16 -11.05 14.04
CA PRO A 159 16.48 -11.66 13.88
C PRO A 159 16.44 -13.19 13.79
N ALA A 160 15.44 -13.83 14.43
CA ALA A 160 15.25 -15.27 14.44
C ALA A 160 15.03 -15.89 13.05
N VAL A 161 14.46 -15.14 12.09
CA VAL A 161 14.14 -15.70 10.75
C VAL A 161 15.27 -15.50 9.74
N LYS A 162 16.36 -14.82 10.13
CA LYS A 162 17.49 -14.50 9.24
C LYS A 162 18.08 -15.74 8.56
N GLY A 163 18.30 -16.82 9.31
CA GLY A 163 18.83 -18.07 8.76
C GLY A 163 17.90 -18.67 7.69
N LYS A 164 16.58 -18.65 7.94
CA LYS A 164 15.56 -19.09 6.97
C LYS A 164 15.64 -18.28 5.68
N CYS A 165 15.76 -16.95 5.77
CA CYS A 165 15.86 -16.06 4.62
C CYS A 165 17.02 -16.41 3.68
N TYR A 166 18.22 -16.61 4.25
CA TYR A 166 19.41 -16.96 3.46
C TYR A 166 19.31 -18.35 2.83
N ASN A 167 18.80 -19.34 3.57
CA ASN A 167 18.62 -20.69 3.04
C ASN A 167 17.70 -20.70 1.82
N LEU A 168 16.52 -20.05 1.93
CA LEU A 168 15.57 -19.98 0.83
C LEU A 168 16.14 -19.25 -0.40
N LEU A 169 16.91 -18.17 -0.20
CA LEU A 169 17.54 -17.47 -1.32
C LEU A 169 18.60 -18.33 -2.02
N ASN A 170 19.42 -19.07 -1.25
CA ASN A 170 20.40 -19.98 -1.83
C ASN A 170 19.71 -21.10 -2.62
N ASP A 171 18.63 -21.68 -2.09
CA ASP A 171 17.84 -22.68 -2.79
C ASP A 171 17.22 -22.14 -4.09
N GLU A 172 16.79 -20.87 -4.10
CA GLU A 172 16.31 -20.16 -5.29
C GLU A 172 17.40 -19.99 -6.35
N ILE A 173 18.59 -19.54 -5.94
CA ILE A 173 19.73 -19.37 -6.83
C ILE A 173 20.13 -20.71 -7.45
N GLU A 174 20.26 -21.77 -6.64
CA GLU A 174 20.62 -23.10 -7.15
C GLU A 174 19.56 -23.66 -8.11
N ARG A 175 18.27 -23.44 -7.82
CA ARG A 175 17.19 -23.84 -8.73
C ARG A 175 17.26 -23.11 -10.07
N ARG A 176 17.56 -21.80 -10.07
CA ARG A 176 17.75 -21.01 -11.30
C ARG A 176 18.95 -21.50 -12.10
N ARG A 177 20.07 -21.76 -11.43
CA ARG A 177 21.27 -22.34 -12.04
C ARG A 177 20.98 -23.69 -12.69
N ALA A 178 20.26 -24.59 -12.00
CA ALA A 178 19.89 -25.89 -12.54
C ALA A 178 18.99 -25.78 -13.79
N LYS A 179 18.03 -24.85 -13.78
CA LYS A 179 17.15 -24.59 -14.93
C LYS A 179 17.94 -24.07 -16.13
N SER A 180 18.88 -23.16 -15.91
CA SER A 180 19.77 -22.63 -16.95
C SER A 180 20.60 -23.76 -17.57
N ARG A 181 21.26 -24.59 -16.75
CA ARG A 181 22.06 -25.76 -17.21
C ARG A 181 21.23 -26.78 -18.01
N SER A 182 20.00 -27.06 -17.59
CA SER A 182 19.10 -27.98 -18.30
C SER A 182 18.74 -27.46 -19.70
N SER A 183 18.57 -26.14 -19.86
CA SER A 183 18.29 -25.52 -21.17
C SER A 183 19.45 -25.62 -22.16
N TYR A 184 20.70 -25.65 -21.69
CA TYR A 184 21.89 -25.83 -22.54
C TYR A 184 22.22 -27.30 -22.85
N ALA A 185 21.80 -28.24 -21.98
CA ALA A 185 21.99 -29.67 -22.20
C ALA A 185 21.19 -30.22 -23.39
N SER A 186 20.12 -29.54 -23.82
CA SER A 186 19.40 -29.86 -25.06
C SER A 186 20.11 -29.39 -26.35
N SER A 187 21.23 -28.66 -26.24
CA SER A 187 21.90 -28.01 -27.37
C SER A 187 23.37 -28.38 -27.58
N SER A 188 24.02 -29.18 -26.73
CA SER A 188 25.43 -29.53 -26.98
C SER A 188 25.90 -30.83 -26.32
N LEU A 189 26.77 -31.54 -27.07
CA LEU A 189 27.50 -32.72 -26.67
C LEU A 189 28.41 -32.43 -25.47
N SER A 190 28.44 -33.38 -24.54
CA SER A 190 29.14 -33.35 -23.26
C SER A 190 30.67 -33.23 -23.36
N TYR A 191 31.24 -32.25 -22.67
CA TYR A 191 32.61 -32.31 -22.17
C TYR A 191 32.61 -32.09 -20.65
N PRO A 192 33.47 -32.78 -19.88
CA PRO A 192 33.53 -32.65 -18.43
C PRO A 192 34.19 -31.32 -18.05
N THR A 193 33.40 -30.36 -17.56
CA THR A 193 33.94 -29.12 -17.02
C THR A 193 34.31 -29.33 -15.55
N THR A 194 35.61 -29.17 -15.30
CA THR A 194 36.29 -29.04 -14.01
C THR A 194 35.51 -28.13 -13.06
N THR A 195 35.30 -28.56 -11.82
CA THR A 195 34.81 -27.77 -10.69
C THR A 195 35.57 -26.44 -10.59
N SER A 196 35.00 -25.34 -11.11
CA SER A 196 35.53 -24.00 -10.87
C SER A 196 35.14 -23.55 -9.47
N ARG A 197 36.10 -23.00 -8.74
CA ARG A 197 35.82 -22.22 -7.53
C ARG A 197 34.99 -21.01 -7.94
N GLN A 198 33.75 -20.92 -7.46
CA GLN A 198 32.87 -19.77 -7.66
C GLN A 198 33.51 -18.51 -7.04
N THR A 199 33.59 -17.44 -7.81
CA THR A 199 34.06 -16.13 -7.33
C THR A 199 32.92 -15.40 -6.61
N THR A 200 33.24 -14.49 -5.70
CA THR A 200 32.26 -13.65 -4.99
C THR A 200 31.40 -12.84 -5.98
N GLU A 201 31.98 -12.45 -7.12
CA GLU A 201 31.34 -11.69 -8.19
C GLU A 201 30.23 -12.47 -8.92
N GLU A 202 30.41 -13.78 -9.16
CA GLU A 202 29.37 -14.62 -9.77
C GLU A 202 28.15 -14.78 -8.85
N ASN A 203 28.38 -14.89 -7.54
CA ASN A 203 27.30 -14.97 -6.57
C ASN A 203 26.53 -13.64 -6.45
N ASP A 204 27.22 -12.50 -6.53
CA ASP A 204 26.57 -11.18 -6.49
C ASP A 204 25.71 -10.93 -7.75
N ALA A 205 26.15 -11.39 -8.92
CA ALA A 205 25.38 -11.29 -10.17
C ALA A 205 24.07 -12.09 -10.11
N ASP A 206 24.11 -13.33 -9.62
CA ASP A 206 22.92 -14.19 -9.49
C ASP A 206 21.90 -13.63 -8.48
N ILE A 207 22.38 -13.00 -7.41
CA ILE A 207 21.53 -12.30 -6.43
C ILE A 207 20.85 -11.09 -7.09
N ILE A 208 21.57 -10.30 -7.87
CA ILE A 208 21.02 -9.14 -8.59
C ILE A 208 19.96 -9.59 -9.59
N GLU A 209 20.21 -10.66 -10.35
CA GLU A 209 19.25 -11.21 -11.31
C GLU A 209 17.97 -11.70 -10.60
N SER A 210 18.13 -12.46 -9.52
CA SER A 210 16.99 -12.93 -8.71
C SER A 210 16.18 -11.79 -8.11
N SER A 211 16.85 -10.70 -7.71
CA SER A 211 16.21 -9.52 -7.14
C SER A 211 15.27 -8.81 -8.11
N LYS A 212 15.60 -8.78 -9.41
CA LYS A 212 14.81 -8.08 -10.42
C LYS A 212 13.41 -8.69 -10.60
N ASP A 213 13.28 -10.01 -10.47
CA ASP A 213 12.00 -10.69 -10.64
C ASP A 213 11.17 -10.72 -9.35
N ILE A 214 11.84 -10.84 -8.20
CA ILE A 214 11.16 -11.02 -6.91
C ILE A 214 10.70 -9.68 -6.34
N LEU A 215 11.51 -8.62 -6.43
CA LEU A 215 11.16 -7.31 -5.86
C LEU A 215 10.00 -6.62 -6.59
N VAL A 216 9.74 -6.97 -7.85
CA VAL A 216 8.65 -6.38 -8.64
C VAL A 216 7.28 -6.94 -8.27
N ILE A 217 7.22 -8.02 -7.49
CA ILE A 217 5.95 -8.58 -7.02
C ILE A 217 5.32 -7.55 -6.05
N PRO A 218 4.09 -7.08 -6.31
CA PRO A 218 3.42 -6.17 -5.39
C PRO A 218 2.96 -6.92 -4.14
N ALA A 219 3.03 -6.28 -2.98
CA ALA A 219 2.51 -6.84 -1.74
C ALA A 219 0.98 -7.00 -1.74
N THR A 220 0.26 -6.22 -2.57
CA THR A 220 -1.19 -6.20 -2.60
C THR A 220 -1.72 -6.09 -4.04
N ASN A 221 -2.97 -6.51 -4.23
CA ASN A 221 -3.68 -6.35 -5.49
C ASN A 221 -4.25 -4.94 -5.70
N THR A 222 -4.03 -4.01 -4.76
CA THR A 222 -4.64 -2.68 -4.77
C THR A 222 -4.32 -1.87 -6.02
N CYS A 223 -3.14 -2.07 -6.62
CA CYS A 223 -2.81 -1.41 -7.90
C CYS A 223 -3.81 -1.78 -9.02
N VAL A 224 -4.18 -3.05 -9.10
CA VAL A 224 -5.12 -3.56 -10.10
C VAL A 224 -6.55 -3.14 -9.75
N GLU A 225 -6.91 -3.20 -8.46
CA GLU A 225 -8.21 -2.71 -7.98
C GLU A 225 -8.43 -1.23 -8.31
N ARG A 226 -7.44 -0.35 -8.06
CA ARG A 226 -7.51 1.08 -8.42
C ARG A 226 -7.71 1.28 -9.92
N LEU A 227 -7.03 0.47 -10.75
CA LEU A 227 -7.19 0.52 -12.20
C LEU A 227 -8.62 0.13 -12.60
N PHE A 228 -9.19 -0.90 -11.99
CA PHE A 228 -10.57 -1.31 -12.23
C PHE A 228 -11.59 -0.30 -11.71
N SER A 229 -11.41 0.26 -10.52
CA SER A 229 -12.26 1.33 -9.98
C SER A 229 -12.27 2.54 -10.92
N ALA A 230 -11.10 2.98 -11.39
CA ALA A 230 -10.99 4.10 -12.33
C ALA A 230 -11.59 3.78 -13.72
N SER A 231 -11.75 2.51 -14.04
CA SER A 231 -12.35 2.04 -15.30
C SER A 231 -13.83 1.69 -15.15
N GLY A 232 -14.38 1.78 -13.93
CA GLY A 232 -15.76 1.41 -13.61
C GLY A 232 -16.79 2.15 -14.47
N ALA A 233 -16.62 3.45 -14.72
CA ALA A 233 -17.52 4.22 -15.58
C ALA A 233 -17.48 3.84 -17.08
N ALA A 234 -16.37 3.25 -17.54
CA ALA A 234 -16.25 2.75 -18.92
C ALA A 234 -16.68 1.28 -19.06
N ALA A 235 -16.67 0.55 -17.93
CA ALA A 235 -17.09 -0.85 -17.81
C ALA A 235 -18.59 -1.01 -17.49
N THR A 236 -19.16 -0.09 -16.71
CA THR A 236 -20.51 -0.15 -16.15
C THR A 236 -21.28 1.16 -16.39
N GLU A 237 -22.60 1.02 -16.61
CA GLU A 237 -23.60 2.06 -16.90
C GLU A 237 -23.58 2.73 -18.29
N SER A 238 -24.78 3.17 -18.69
CA SER A 238 -25.22 3.37 -20.07
C SER A 238 -24.86 4.76 -20.64
N ARG A 239 -24.67 4.78 -21.98
CA ARG A 239 -24.12 5.84 -22.88
C ARG A 239 -22.60 5.80 -23.16
N THR A 240 -21.74 5.36 -22.25
CA THR A 240 -20.27 5.38 -22.43
C THR A 240 -19.57 4.01 -22.36
N ARG A 241 -20.34 2.91 -22.34
CA ARG A 241 -19.80 1.55 -22.25
C ARG A 241 -18.92 1.18 -23.46
N LEU A 242 -17.65 0.88 -23.20
CA LEU A 242 -16.75 0.32 -24.20
C LEU A 242 -16.92 -1.20 -24.31
N SER A 243 -16.57 -1.78 -25.46
CA SER A 243 -16.46 -3.23 -25.55
C SER A 243 -15.28 -3.72 -24.70
N ALA A 244 -15.37 -4.93 -24.14
CA ALA A 244 -14.33 -5.50 -23.26
C ALA A 244 -12.92 -5.37 -23.88
N HIS A 245 -12.76 -5.79 -25.13
CA HIS A 245 -11.50 -5.68 -25.84
C HIS A 245 -10.96 -4.23 -25.98
N LYS A 246 -11.84 -3.23 -26.17
CA LYS A 246 -11.41 -1.82 -26.22
C LYS A 246 -11.04 -1.30 -24.83
N LEU A 247 -11.78 -1.72 -23.81
CA LEU A 247 -11.53 -1.39 -22.42
C LEU A 247 -10.18 -1.95 -21.97
N ASP A 248 -9.88 -3.21 -22.27
CA ASP A 248 -8.61 -3.86 -21.94
C ASP A 248 -7.43 -3.12 -22.57
N LYS A 249 -7.53 -2.77 -23.86
CA LYS A 249 -6.52 -1.96 -24.55
C LYS A 249 -6.35 -0.59 -23.89
N LEU A 250 -7.44 0.07 -23.54
CA LEU A 250 -7.40 1.39 -22.90
C LEU A 250 -6.76 1.32 -21.51
N MET A 251 -7.10 0.31 -20.70
CA MET A 251 -6.49 0.07 -19.39
C MET A 251 -4.99 -0.20 -19.52
N PHE A 252 -4.59 -1.03 -20.49
CA PHE A 252 -3.19 -1.30 -20.79
C PHE A 252 -2.44 -0.02 -21.17
N LEU A 253 -2.99 0.78 -22.10
CA LEU A 253 -2.38 2.05 -22.52
C LEU A 253 -2.28 3.03 -21.35
N LYS A 254 -3.34 3.17 -20.55
CA LYS A 254 -3.37 4.06 -19.39
C LYS A 254 -2.29 3.71 -18.37
N LYS A 255 -2.14 2.43 -18.02
CA LYS A 255 -1.13 2.00 -17.02
C LYS A 255 0.30 2.14 -17.56
N ASN A 256 0.51 1.90 -18.86
CA ASN A 256 1.84 1.86 -19.47
C ASN A 256 2.23 3.13 -20.24
N HIS A 257 1.39 4.18 -20.24
CA HIS A 257 1.61 5.37 -21.07
C HIS A 257 3.00 5.98 -20.91
N LEU A 258 3.53 6.08 -19.69
CA LEU A 258 4.87 6.65 -19.44
C LEU A 258 5.99 5.80 -20.05
N VAL A 259 5.88 4.47 -19.90
CA VAL A 259 6.85 3.52 -20.48
C VAL A 259 6.77 3.56 -22.01
N LEU A 260 5.56 3.58 -22.57
CA LEU A 260 5.34 3.67 -24.00
C LEU A 260 5.91 4.98 -24.57
N LYS A 261 5.68 6.12 -23.91
CA LYS A 261 6.25 7.42 -24.30
C LYS A 261 7.78 7.40 -24.29
N PHE A 262 8.38 6.79 -23.28
CA PHE A 262 9.84 6.65 -23.20
C PHE A 262 10.39 5.81 -24.36
N ILE A 263 9.77 4.67 -24.66
CA ILE A 263 10.17 3.80 -25.77
C ILE A 263 10.04 4.54 -27.10
N THR A 264 8.90 5.19 -27.36
CA THR A 264 8.66 5.89 -28.63
C THR A 264 9.64 7.04 -28.87
N ASN A 265 9.97 7.79 -27.80
CA ASN A 265 10.93 8.88 -27.88
C ASN A 265 12.37 8.37 -28.09
N SER A 266 12.69 7.18 -27.60
CA SER A 266 14.01 6.55 -27.79
C SER A 266 14.18 5.92 -29.18
N THR A 267 13.09 5.74 -29.93
CA THR A 267 13.09 5.11 -31.27
C THR A 267 13.01 6.09 -32.44
N SER A 268 12.92 7.40 -32.19
CA SER A 268 13.03 8.38 -33.27
C SER A 268 14.51 8.50 -33.69
N PRO A 269 14.90 8.11 -34.92
CA PRO A 269 16.24 8.40 -35.42
C PRO A 269 16.38 9.93 -35.52
N GLU A 270 17.47 10.45 -34.98
CA GLU A 270 17.87 11.85 -35.16
C GLU A 270 17.93 12.15 -36.66
N THR A 271 16.92 12.82 -37.19
CA THR A 271 17.08 13.57 -38.43
C THR A 271 17.96 14.74 -38.10
N ASN A 272 19.26 14.59 -38.38
CA ASN A 272 20.21 15.69 -38.46
C ASN A 272 19.63 16.77 -39.40
N THR A 273 19.11 17.84 -38.82
CA THR A 273 18.99 19.12 -39.51
C THR A 273 19.46 20.19 -38.55
N THR A 274 20.68 20.64 -38.78
CA THR A 274 21.28 21.85 -38.23
C THR A 274 20.38 23.05 -38.43
N ALA A 275 19.96 23.72 -37.35
CA ALA A 275 19.96 25.18 -37.24
C ALA A 275 19.49 25.65 -35.84
N SER A 276 20.44 26.27 -35.14
CA SER A 276 20.28 27.43 -34.24
C SER A 276 19.32 27.37 -33.05
N GLY A 277 19.90 27.44 -31.85
CA GLY A 277 19.47 28.41 -30.85
C GLY A 277 19.00 27.84 -29.52
N SER A 278 19.64 28.36 -28.47
CA SER A 278 19.31 28.24 -27.04
C SER A 278 19.67 26.92 -26.35
N TYR A 279 20.83 26.96 -25.70
CA TYR A 279 20.95 26.37 -24.37
C TYR A 279 19.80 26.93 -23.52
N ASP A 280 18.99 26.05 -22.94
CA ASP A 280 18.37 26.29 -21.64
C ASP A 280 18.18 24.95 -20.94
N GLU A 281 18.79 24.85 -19.77
CA GLU A 281 18.66 23.75 -18.83
C GLU A 281 17.19 23.56 -18.43
N LEU A 282 16.53 22.52 -18.94
CA LEU A 282 15.33 21.99 -18.30
C LEU A 282 15.72 20.94 -17.27
N THR A 283 16.15 21.54 -16.17
CA THR A 283 16.27 21.04 -14.81
C THR A 283 15.09 20.17 -14.37
N ILE A 284 15.40 19.39 -13.33
CA ILE A 284 14.59 18.52 -12.45
C ILE A 284 13.21 19.09 -11.99
N ASN A 285 12.83 20.30 -12.42
CA ASN A 285 11.60 21.01 -12.04
C ASN A 285 10.32 20.56 -12.76
N GLU A 286 10.36 19.91 -13.92
CA GLU A 286 9.12 19.42 -14.57
C GLU A 286 8.54 18.18 -13.89
N ARG A 287 9.34 17.48 -13.07
CA ARG A 287 8.86 16.42 -12.18
C ARG A 287 8.03 17.00 -11.03
N SER A 288 8.27 18.24 -10.62
CA SER A 288 7.58 18.96 -9.55
C SER A 288 6.27 19.61 -10.02
N ASN A 289 6.21 20.12 -11.25
CA ASN A 289 4.99 20.79 -11.76
C ASN A 289 3.88 19.80 -12.18
N TYR A 290 4.21 18.57 -12.59
CA TYR A 290 3.20 17.51 -12.76
C TYR A 290 2.70 16.91 -11.43
N LEU A 291 3.47 17.06 -10.35
CA LEU A 291 3.04 16.71 -8.98
C LEU A 291 2.05 17.75 -8.44
N SER A 292 2.17 19.03 -8.78
CA SER A 292 1.24 20.09 -8.34
C SER A 292 -0.10 20.07 -9.09
N ASP A 293 -0.14 19.69 -10.36
CA ASP A 293 -1.39 19.68 -11.14
C ASP A 293 -2.22 18.41 -10.92
N HIS A 294 -1.59 17.29 -10.54
CA HIS A 294 -2.32 16.11 -10.06
C HIS A 294 -2.77 16.23 -8.59
N GLN A 295 -2.17 17.12 -7.80
CA GLN A 295 -2.74 17.53 -6.52
C GLN A 295 -4.01 18.36 -6.72
N LYS A 296 -4.05 19.31 -7.68
CA LYS A 296 -5.24 20.16 -7.91
C LYS A 296 -6.50 19.42 -8.37
N ASN A 297 -6.37 18.31 -9.12
CA ASN A 297 -7.54 17.51 -9.53
C ASN A 297 -7.96 16.44 -8.51
N ASN A 298 -7.17 16.20 -7.45
CA ASN A 298 -7.62 15.49 -6.24
C ASN A 298 -8.11 16.46 -5.13
N THR A 299 -7.90 17.76 -5.28
CA THR A 299 -8.26 18.79 -4.27
C THR A 299 -9.78 19.02 -4.16
N ILE A 300 -10.62 18.43 -5.02
CA ILE A 300 -12.08 18.53 -4.89
C ILE A 300 -12.66 17.46 -3.94
N GLU A 301 -11.88 16.44 -3.54
CA GLU A 301 -12.30 15.47 -2.50
C GLU A 301 -11.39 15.42 -1.26
N GLU A 302 -10.26 16.13 -1.24
CA GLU A 302 -9.38 16.27 -0.07
C GLU A 302 -9.13 17.75 0.26
N GLN A 303 -10.12 18.42 0.85
CA GLN A 303 -9.89 19.62 1.64
C GLN A 303 -10.65 19.49 2.97
N THR A 304 -9.94 19.03 3.98
CA THR A 304 -9.90 19.59 5.35
C THR A 304 -8.86 18.79 6.14
N ASP A 305 -7.93 19.54 6.73
CA ASP A 305 -6.97 19.17 7.78
C ASP A 305 -5.54 18.78 7.33
N GLU A 306 -4.81 19.77 6.80
CA GLU A 306 -3.37 19.90 7.06
C GLU A 306 -3.17 20.49 8.48
N ALA A 307 -2.92 19.62 9.47
CA ALA A 307 -2.24 19.98 10.71
C ALA A 307 -1.78 18.71 11.45
N ASN A 308 -0.50 18.38 11.25
CA ASN A 308 0.42 17.56 12.06
C ASN A 308 1.19 16.56 11.18
N ASN A 309 2.27 17.07 10.62
CA ASN A 309 3.32 16.26 10.01
C ASN A 309 4.15 15.60 11.13
N ASP A 310 3.61 14.53 11.71
CA ASP A 310 4.41 13.51 12.38
C ASP A 310 4.70 12.42 11.35
N ASP A 311 5.78 12.62 10.58
CA ASP A 311 6.33 11.61 9.69
C ASP A 311 6.72 10.38 10.53
N VAL A 312 5.88 9.34 10.50
CA VAL A 312 6.19 8.04 11.11
C VAL A 312 7.15 7.31 10.17
N TYR A 313 8.44 7.49 10.43
CA TYR A 313 9.48 6.66 9.81
C TYR A 313 9.34 5.23 10.35
N PHE A 314 8.96 4.30 9.47
CA PHE A 314 8.80 2.90 9.87
C PHE A 314 10.13 2.20 10.12
N PHE A 315 11.24 2.68 9.56
CA PHE A 315 12.63 2.25 9.81
C PHE A 315 13.60 3.35 9.38
#